data_AF-A0A3D1AI88-F1
#
_entry.id   AF-A0A3D1AI88-F1
#
_cell.length_a   1.000
_cell.length_b   1.000
_cell.length_c   1.000
_cell.angle_alpha   90.00
_cell.angle_beta   90.00
_cell.angle_gamma   90.00
#
_symmetry.space_group_name_H-M   'P 1'
#
loop_
_entity.id
_entity.type
_entity.pdbx_description
1 polymer ?
#
loop_
_entity_poly.entity_id
_entity_poly.type
_entity_poly.pdbx_seq_one_letter_code
_entity_poly.pdbx_strand_id
1 'polypeptide(L)' 'MQKASSRFYPDFICVLPDERILVVEYKGADRWDTPKVIEDRKIGALWAELSGGQCQFVMTKDEDWASIIAVASKV' A
#
# COMPACT_ATOMS: atom_id res chain seq x y z
N MET A 1 -8.17 -5.67 -3.91
CA MET A 1 -8.60 -6.03 -2.53
C MET A 1 -10.07 -5.66 -2.33
N GLN A 2 -10.82 -6.40 -1.50
CA GLN A 2 -12.27 -6.19 -1.31
C GLN A 2 -12.55 -5.27 -0.11
N LYS A 3 -13.38 -4.24 -0.28
CA LYS A 3 -13.88 -3.34 0.78
C LYS A 3 -15.37 -3.58 1.03
N ALA A 4 -15.97 -2.88 2.00
CA ALA A 4 -17.38 -3.09 2.35
C ALA A 4 -18.35 -2.81 1.18
N SER A 5 -18.09 -1.73 0.42
CA SER A 5 -18.97 -1.26 -0.66
C SER A 5 -18.33 -1.29 -2.05
N SER A 6 -17.04 -1.62 -2.16
CA SER A 6 -16.29 -1.51 -3.42
C SER A 6 -15.01 -2.34 -3.41
N ARG A 7 -14.24 -2.29 -4.49
CA ARG A 7 -12.91 -2.90 -4.59
C ARG A 7 -11.83 -1.82 -4.63
N PHE A 8 -10.70 -2.11 -4.01
CA PHE A 8 -9.48 -1.33 -4.08
C PHE A 8 -8.51 -1.94 -5.10
N TYR A 9 -8.03 -1.10 -6.01
CA TYR A 9 -7.07 -1.44 -7.08
C TYR A 9 -5.87 -0.52 -6.92
N PRO A 10 -4.70 -1.05 -6.57
CA PRO A 10 -3.53 -0.22 -6.34
C PRO A 10 -2.90 0.27 -7.64
N ASP A 11 -2.16 1.38 -7.57
CA ASP A 11 -1.42 1.94 -8.69
C ASP A 11 -0.29 1.02 -9.16
N PHE A 12 0.45 0.40 -8.23
CA PHE A 12 1.57 -0.50 -8.55
C PHE A 12 1.57 -1.78 -7.72
N ILE A 13 2.02 -2.86 -8.35
CA ILE A 13 2.30 -4.16 -7.73
C ILE A 13 3.66 -4.62 -8.23
N CYS A 14 4.57 -4.90 -7.30
CA CYS A 14 5.95 -5.26 -7.57
C CYS A 14 6.28 -6.59 -6.88
N VAL A 15 7.08 -7.42 -7.54
CA VAL A 15 7.78 -8.53 -6.89
C VAL A 15 9.19 -8.04 -6.57
N LEU A 16 9.59 -8.14 -5.29
CA LEU A 16 10.91 -7.76 -4.82
C LEU A 16 11.92 -8.89 -5.09
N PRO A 17 13.24 -8.61 -5.08
CA PRO A 17 14.27 -9.62 -5.34
C PRO A 17 14.25 -10.79 -4.35
N ASP A 18 13.70 -10.60 -3.16
CA ASP A 18 13.49 -11.62 -2.12
C ASP A 18 12.09 -12.24 -2.17
N GLU A 19 11.44 -12.18 -3.33
CA GLU A 19 10.13 -12.80 -3.66
C GLU A 19 8.92 -12.20 -2.94
N ARG A 20 9.11 -11.24 -2.04
CA ARG A 20 7.99 -10.51 -1.40
C ARG A 20 7.22 -9.69 -2.43
N ILE A 21 5.91 -9.57 -2.22
CA ILE A 21 5.05 -8.70 -3.01
C ILE A 21 4.95 -7.33 -2.33
N LEU A 22 5.31 -6.26 -3.04
CA LEU A 22 5.10 -4.90 -2.60
C LEU A 22 3.99 -4.25 -3.42
N VAL A 23 2.95 -3.77 -2.73
CA VAL A 23 1.91 -2.91 -3.31
C VAL A 23 2.20 -1.46 -2.95
N VAL A 24 2.17 -0.58 -3.96
CA VAL A 24 2.33 0.87 -3.77
C VAL A 24 1.12 1.60 -4.31
N GLU A 25 0.63 2.54 -3.52
CA GLU A 25 -0.46 3.44 -3.88
C GLU A 25 -0.02 4.90 -3.69
N TYR A 26 -0.20 5.74 -4.70
CA TYR A 26 0.06 7.17 -4.62
C TYR A 26 -1.25 7.94 -4.48
N LYS A 27 -1.29 8.90 -3.55
CA LYS A 27 -2.43 9.80 -3.41
C LYS A 27 -1.99 11.24 -3.27
N GLY A 28 -2.75 12.13 -3.92
CA GLY A 28 -2.60 13.57 -3.70
C GLY A 28 -2.92 13.94 -2.25
N ALA A 29 -2.12 14.81 -1.65
CA ALA A 29 -2.22 15.17 -0.24
C ALA A 29 -3.55 15.84 0.13
N ASP A 30 -4.13 16.57 -0.82
CA ASP A 30 -5.45 17.20 -0.73
C ASP A 30 -6.58 16.21 -0.39
N ARG A 31 -6.42 14.93 -0.75
CA ARG A 31 -7.43 13.88 -0.58
C ARG A 31 -7.09 12.86 0.51
N TRP A 32 -5.97 13.04 1.22
CA TRP A 32 -5.40 12.06 2.14
C TRP A 32 -6.36 11.59 3.24
N ASP A 33 -7.15 12.51 3.77
CA ASP A 33 -8.06 12.27 4.90
C ASP A 33 -9.52 12.08 4.48
N THR A 34 -9.76 11.91 3.18
CA THR A 34 -11.10 11.52 2.71
C THR A 34 -11.45 10.11 3.21
N PRO A 35 -12.73 9.83 3.54
CA PRO A 35 -13.14 8.51 4.02
C PRO A 35 -12.72 7.36 3.10
N LYS A 36 -12.77 7.58 1.78
CA LYS A 36 -12.34 6.60 0.78
C LYS A 36 -10.85 6.27 0.91
N VAL A 37 -9.98 7.28 1.00
CA VAL A 37 -8.52 7.08 1.08
C VAL A 37 -8.12 6.44 2.41
N ILE A 38 -8.82 6.77 3.50
CA ILE A 38 -8.66 6.09 4.79
C ILE A 38 -9.03 4.61 4.67
N GLU A 39 -10.13 4.29 4.01
CA GLU A 39 -10.56 2.89 3.78
C GLU A 39 -9.56 2.12 2.90
N ASP A 40 -9.04 2.76 1.84
CA ASP A 40 -8.02 2.20 0.96
C ASP A 40 -6.72 1.87 1.75
N ARG A 41 -6.29 2.76 2.66
CA ARG A 41 -5.16 2.48 3.57
C ARG A 41 -5.44 1.31 4.50
N LYS A 42 -6.63 1.26 5.11
CA LYS A 42 -7.01 0.20 6.05
C LYS A 42 -7.03 -1.17 5.38
N ILE A 43 -7.62 -1.29 4.19
CA ILE A 43 -7.69 -2.57 3.49
C ILE A 43 -6.31 -3.02 2.99
N GLY A 44 -5.46 -2.09 2.54
CA GLY A 44 -4.08 -2.38 2.16
C GLY A 44 -3.24 -2.88 3.32
N ALA A 45 -3.34 -2.22 4.48
CA ALA A 45 -2.66 -2.64 5.70
C ALA A 45 -3.12 -4.02 6.18
N LEU A 46 -4.43 -4.28 6.22
CA LEU A 46 -4.98 -5.59 6.59
C LEU A 46 -4.50 -6.70 5.66
N TRP A 47 -4.47 -6.44 4.35
CA TRP A 47 -3.97 -7.42 3.38
C TRP A 47 -2.49 -7.76 3.61
N ALA A 48 -1.66 -6.76 3.91
CA ALA A 48 -0.25 -6.99 4.25
C ALA A 48 -0.10 -7.75 5.57
N GLU A 49 -0.85 -7.40 6.61
CA GLU A 49 -0.84 -8.10 7.91
C GLU A 49 -1.19 -9.58 7.78
N LEU A 50 -2.25 -9.89 7.01
CA LEU A 50 -2.73 -11.27 6.81
C LEU A 50 -1.77 -12.14 5.96
N SER A 51 -0.74 -11.56 5.35
CA SER A 51 0.19 -12.27 4.47
C SER A 51 1.30 -13.03 5.20
N GLY A 52 1.46 -12.85 6.52
CA GLY A 52 2.57 -13.43 7.26
C GLY A 52 3.94 -12.89 6.82
N GLY A 53 4.00 -11.65 6.31
CA GLY A 53 5.21 -10.97 5.88
C GLY A 53 5.57 -11.11 4.39
N GLN A 54 4.86 -11.99 3.65
CA GLN A 54 5.05 -12.18 2.21
C GLN A 54 4.59 -10.97 1.38
N CYS A 55 3.65 -10.19 1.91
CA CYS A 55 3.13 -9.00 1.26
C CYS A 55 3.42 -7.75 2.09
N GLN A 56 3.72 -6.66 1.40
CA GLN A 56 3.93 -5.34 1.96
C GLN A 56 3.03 -4.33 1.24
N PHE A 57 2.59 -3.31 1.96
CA PHE A 57 1.75 -2.24 1.43
C PHE A 57 2.28 -0.88 1.86
N VAL A 58 2.46 0.02 0.90
CA VAL A 58 2.81 1.42 1.13
C VAL A 58 1.83 2.30 0.39
N MET A 59 1.18 3.21 1.10
CA MET A 59 0.50 4.33 0.47
C MET A 59 1.27 5.61 0.81
N THR A 60 1.65 6.38 -0.21
CA THR A 60 2.46 7.59 -0.05
C THR A 60 1.80 8.81 -0.73
N LYS A 61 2.29 10.00 -0.37
CA LYS A 61 1.91 11.31 -0.90
C LYS A 61 3.09 12.27 -0.85
N ASP A 62 2.99 13.42 -1.51
CA ASP A 62 3.98 14.52 -1.42
C ASP A 62 5.43 14.09 -1.69
N GLU A 63 5.60 13.16 -2.65
CA GLU A 63 6.92 12.65 -3.03
C GLU A 63 7.71 11.97 -1.88
N ASP A 64 7.03 11.45 -0.85
CA ASP A 64 7.66 10.65 0.20
C ASP A 64 8.06 9.26 -0.34
N TRP A 65 9.15 9.25 -1.11
CA TRP A 65 9.78 8.05 -1.66
C TRP A 65 10.56 7.27 -0.61
N ALA A 66 10.94 7.91 0.50
CA ALA A 66 11.65 7.26 1.58
C ALA A 66 10.80 6.14 2.19
N SER A 67 9.48 6.35 2.32
CA SER A 67 8.54 5.31 2.76
C SER A 67 8.58 4.04 1.88
N ILE A 68 8.69 4.20 0.56
CA ILE A 68 8.77 3.08 -0.39
C ILE A 68 10.12 2.38 -0.26
N ILE A 69 11.22 3.16 -0.27
CA ILE A 69 12.59 2.63 -0.18
C ILE A 69 12.79 1.82 1.10
N ALA A 70 12.26 2.31 2.23
CA ALA A 70 12.36 1.64 3.52
C ALA A 70 11.72 0.24 3.52
N VAL A 71 10.64 0.04 2.76
CA VAL A 71 9.95 -1.25 2.67
C VAL A 71 10.60 -2.17 1.63
N ALA A 72 11.01 -1.61 0.50
CA ALA A 72 11.69 -2.34 -0.56
C ALA A 72 13.06 -2.89 -0.10
N SER A 73 13.75 -2.16 0.78
CA SER A 73 15.12 -2.49 1.22
C SER A 73 15.18 -3.32 2.51
N LYS A 74 14.04 -3.67 3.12
CA LYS A 74 14.02 -4.56 4.30
C LYS A 74 14.48 -5.95 3.86
N VAL A 75 15.61 -6.40 4.41
CA VAL A 75 16.13 -7.78 4.30
C VAL A 75 15.66 -8.58 5.49
#